data_AF-K9B2R1-F1
#
_entry.id   AF-K9B2R1-F1
#
_cell.length_a   1.000
_cell.length_b   1.000
_cell.length_c   1.000
_cell.angle_alpha   90.00
_cell.angle_beta   90.00
_cell.angle_gamma   90.00
#
_symmetry.space_group_name_H-M   'P 1'
#
loop_
_entity.id
_entity.type
_entity.pdbx_description
1 polymer ?
#
loop_
_entity_poly.entity_id
_entity_poly.type
_entity_poly.pdbx_seq_one_letter_code
_entity_poly.pdbx_strand_id
1 'polypeptide(L)'
;MTGDGGTSAEAAPRVDGIVEAMAVLRSRCPWSSEQDHASLEKYAREETEELIEALADFRASPGPATRQAVIDELGDVLYQVLFHSALLDESGGEDYGHSLGAVIDGLEAKLVRRHPFAFDGQGRGGPMASLEDVEAEYRRIKDDERVAADESEEQ
;
A
#
# COMPACT_ATOMS: atom_id res chain seq x y z
N MET A 1 7.64 11.90 -45.56
CA MET A 1 8.05 11.23 -44.31
C MET A 1 7.08 11.69 -43.24
N THR A 2 5.97 10.96 -43.11
CA THR A 2 4.93 11.20 -42.12
C THR A 2 5.35 10.50 -40.82
N GLY A 3 5.83 11.28 -39.85
CA GLY A 3 5.96 10.82 -38.47
C GLY A 3 4.69 11.22 -37.74
N ASP A 4 3.74 10.30 -37.69
CA ASP A 4 2.56 10.37 -36.84
C ASP A 4 3.04 10.34 -35.39
N GLY A 5 2.94 11.49 -34.72
CA GLY A 5 3.14 11.62 -33.30
C GLY A 5 1.97 10.97 -32.59
N GLY A 6 2.03 9.64 -32.49
CA GLY A 6 1.15 8.87 -31.63
C GLY A 6 1.31 9.34 -30.21
N THR A 7 0.35 10.13 -29.76
CA THR A 7 0.10 10.48 -28.36
C THR A 7 0.18 9.18 -27.55
N SER A 8 1.20 9.07 -26.70
CA SER A 8 1.27 8.01 -25.70
C SER A 8 0.00 8.13 -24.87
N ALA A 9 -0.91 7.17 -25.04
CA ALA A 9 -2.11 7.07 -24.23
C ALA A 9 -1.69 7.15 -22.77
N GLU A 10 -2.13 8.19 -22.08
CA GLU A 10 -2.00 8.32 -20.64
C GLU A 10 -2.72 7.11 -20.06
N ALA A 11 -1.97 6.14 -19.56
CA ALA A 11 -2.55 4.95 -18.96
C ALA A 11 -3.38 5.43 -17.77
N ALA A 12 -4.69 5.19 -17.80
CA ALA A 12 -5.56 5.41 -16.64
C ALA A 12 -4.89 4.84 -15.37
N PRO A 13 -5.05 5.46 -14.19
CA PRO A 13 -4.42 5.00 -12.97
C PRO A 13 -4.70 3.51 -12.75
N ARG A 14 -3.65 2.69 -12.59
CA ARG A 14 -3.80 1.23 -12.40
C ARG A 14 -4.65 0.87 -11.17
N VAL A 15 -4.86 1.83 -10.28
CA VAL A 15 -5.68 1.72 -9.06
C VAL A 15 -7.17 1.76 -9.39
N ASP A 16 -7.61 2.60 -10.33
CA ASP A 16 -9.02 2.75 -10.68
C ASP A 16 -9.62 1.41 -11.15
N GLY A 17 -8.86 0.67 -11.96
CA GLY A 17 -9.29 -0.64 -12.45
C GLY A 17 -9.51 -1.68 -11.35
N ILE A 18 -8.70 -1.68 -10.29
CA ILE A 18 -8.89 -2.61 -9.16
C ILE A 18 -10.03 -2.14 -8.23
N VAL A 19 -10.24 -0.84 -8.09
CA VAL A 19 -11.39 -0.26 -7.36
C VAL A 19 -12.70 -0.64 -8.05
N GLU A 20 -12.78 -0.46 -9.37
CA GLU A 20 -13.96 -0.87 -10.16
C GLU A 20 -14.20 -2.37 -10.06
N ALA A 21 -13.15 -3.19 -10.17
CA ALA A 21 -13.26 -4.64 -10.03
C ALA A 21 -13.77 -5.04 -8.63
N MET A 22 -13.28 -4.39 -7.57
CA MET A 22 -13.75 -4.64 -6.20
C MET A 22 -15.23 -4.27 -6.04
N ALA A 23 -15.67 -3.12 -6.58
CA ALA A 23 -17.08 -2.74 -6.58
C ALA A 23 -17.97 -3.78 -7.30
N VAL A 24 -17.49 -4.35 -8.40
CA VAL A 24 -18.18 -5.46 -9.09
C VAL A 24 -18.22 -6.70 -8.21
N LEU A 25 -17.12 -7.08 -7.55
CA LEU A 25 -17.08 -8.24 -6.66
C LEU A 25 -18.05 -8.09 -5.49
N ARG A 26 -18.02 -6.95 -4.79
CA ARG A 26 -18.91 -6.65 -3.68
C ARG A 26 -20.39 -6.68 -4.08
N SER A 27 -20.72 -6.31 -5.32
CA SER A 27 -22.10 -6.32 -5.83
C SER A 27 -22.57 -7.61 -6.52
N ARG A 28 -21.65 -8.45 -7.03
CA ARG A 28 -21.98 -9.60 -7.90
C ARG A 28 -21.44 -10.94 -7.40
N CYS A 29 -20.49 -10.97 -6.48
CA CYS A 29 -19.91 -12.20 -5.93
C CYS A 29 -20.50 -12.49 -4.54
N PRO A 30 -21.27 -13.58 -4.36
CA PRO A 30 -21.91 -13.90 -3.09
C PRO A 30 -20.92 -13.97 -1.92
N TRP A 31 -19.79 -14.67 -2.12
CA TRP A 31 -18.77 -14.77 -1.08
C TRP A 31 -18.22 -13.39 -0.70
N SER A 32 -17.87 -12.56 -1.70
CA SER A 32 -17.35 -11.22 -1.44
C SER A 32 -18.38 -10.41 -0.67
N SER A 33 -19.64 -10.37 -1.10
CA SER A 33 -20.71 -9.58 -0.47
C SER A 33 -21.01 -9.94 0.99
N GLU A 34 -20.74 -11.19 1.40
CA GLU A 34 -20.96 -11.65 2.78
C GLU A 34 -19.78 -11.36 3.72
N GLN A 35 -18.65 -10.87 3.20
CA GLN A 35 -17.48 -10.56 4.03
C GLN A 35 -17.64 -9.24 4.79
N ASP A 36 -17.06 -9.21 5.99
CA ASP A 36 -16.84 -8.03 6.81
C ASP A 36 -15.38 -7.98 7.31
N HIS A 37 -15.03 -6.97 8.11
CA HIS A 37 -13.65 -6.85 8.62
C HIS A 37 -13.22 -8.05 9.47
N ALA A 38 -14.13 -8.65 10.24
CA ALA A 38 -13.81 -9.74 11.15
C ALA A 38 -13.65 -11.06 10.40
N SER A 39 -14.49 -11.33 9.40
CA SER A 39 -14.38 -12.54 8.57
C SER A 39 -13.11 -12.54 7.72
N LEU A 40 -12.59 -11.35 7.39
CA LEU A 40 -11.36 -11.18 6.60
C LEU A 40 -10.06 -11.28 7.41
N GLU A 41 -10.09 -11.17 8.75
CA GLU A 41 -8.88 -11.20 9.58
C GLU A 41 -8.04 -12.46 9.35
N LYS A 42 -8.72 -13.61 9.21
CA LYS A 42 -8.07 -14.89 8.94
C LYS A 42 -7.26 -14.82 7.64
N TYR A 43 -7.88 -14.34 6.56
CA TYR A 43 -7.25 -14.27 5.25
C TYR A 43 -6.07 -13.29 5.27
N ALA A 44 -6.23 -12.11 5.88
CA ALA A 44 -5.13 -11.14 6.00
C ALA A 44 -3.88 -11.73 6.71
N ARG A 45 -4.09 -12.61 7.69
CA ARG A 45 -2.99 -13.34 8.34
C ARG A 45 -2.36 -14.37 7.40
N GLU A 46 -3.18 -15.19 6.75
CA GLU A 46 -2.75 -16.21 5.79
C GLU A 46 -1.93 -15.59 4.65
N GLU A 47 -2.44 -14.56 3.95
CA GLU A 47 -1.69 -13.92 2.83
C GLU A 47 -0.36 -13.31 3.29
N THR A 48 -0.29 -12.83 4.53
CA THR A 48 0.97 -12.30 5.09
C THR A 48 1.96 -13.43 5.38
N GLU A 49 1.48 -14.58 5.87
CA GLU A 49 2.29 -15.78 6.09
C GLU A 49 2.79 -16.36 4.76
N GLU A 50 1.93 -16.44 3.74
CA GLU A 50 2.29 -16.89 2.38
C GLU A 50 3.33 -15.96 1.74
N LEU A 51 3.19 -14.63 1.88
CA LEU A 51 4.22 -13.68 1.46
C LEU A 51 5.58 -13.93 2.16
N ILE A 52 5.58 -14.24 3.46
CA ILE A 52 6.80 -14.57 4.21
C ILE A 52 7.47 -15.82 3.64
N GLU A 53 6.69 -16.85 3.33
CA GLU A 53 7.16 -18.10 2.72
C GLU A 53 7.72 -17.87 1.32
N ALA A 54 7.00 -17.17 0.45
CA ALA A 54 7.46 -16.83 -0.90
C ALA A 54 8.77 -16.04 -0.88
N LEU A 55 8.92 -15.10 0.07
CA LEU A 55 10.17 -14.37 0.27
C LEU A 55 11.31 -15.28 0.75
N ALA A 56 11.03 -16.28 1.58
CA ALA A 56 12.02 -17.25 2.02
C ALA A 56 12.52 -18.11 0.85
N ASP A 57 11.61 -18.59 0.02
CA ASP A 57 11.94 -19.36 -1.18
C ASP A 57 12.72 -18.55 -2.20
N PHE A 58 12.33 -17.28 -2.42
CA PHE A 58 13.09 -16.37 -3.28
C PHE A 58 14.51 -16.15 -2.79
N ARG A 59 14.75 -16.03 -1.47
CA ARG A 59 16.10 -15.91 -0.92
C ARG A 59 16.91 -17.20 -1.07
N ALA A 60 16.28 -18.36 -0.88
CA ALA A 60 16.94 -19.66 -0.98
C ALA A 60 17.30 -20.04 -2.43
N SER A 61 16.41 -19.72 -3.39
CA SER A 61 16.61 -19.99 -4.81
C SER A 61 16.04 -18.87 -5.68
N PRO A 62 16.79 -17.78 -5.89
CA PRO A 62 16.32 -16.67 -6.71
C PRO A 62 16.15 -17.10 -8.18
N GLY A 63 14.94 -16.97 -8.71
CA GLY A 63 14.64 -17.30 -10.10
C GLY A 63 13.32 -16.69 -10.56
N PRO A 64 12.98 -16.83 -11.86
CA PRO A 64 11.73 -16.29 -12.40
C PRO A 64 10.48 -16.80 -11.67
N ALA A 65 10.45 -18.08 -11.29
CA ALA A 65 9.33 -18.69 -10.59
C ALA A 65 9.15 -18.16 -9.16
N THR A 66 10.22 -18.15 -8.36
CA THR A 66 10.17 -17.63 -6.98
C THR A 66 9.94 -16.12 -6.93
N ARG A 67 10.42 -15.38 -7.95
CA ARG A 67 10.07 -13.96 -8.12
C ARG A 67 8.58 -13.78 -8.40
N GLN A 68 8.00 -14.60 -9.26
CA GLN A 68 6.58 -14.51 -9.58
C GLN A 68 5.71 -14.81 -8.36
N ALA A 69 6.05 -15.85 -7.59
CA ALA A 69 5.37 -16.15 -6.33
C ALA A 69 5.34 -14.93 -5.40
N VAL A 70 6.49 -14.27 -5.17
CA VAL A 70 6.53 -13.04 -4.35
C VAL A 70 5.62 -11.92 -4.90
N ILE A 71 5.52 -11.77 -6.23
CA ILE A 71 4.65 -10.77 -6.84
C ILE A 71 3.18 -11.11 -6.62
N ASP A 72 2.82 -12.38 -6.72
CA ASP A 72 1.45 -12.86 -6.52
C ASP A 72 1.03 -12.60 -5.06
N GLU A 73 1.84 -13.00 -4.08
CA GLU A 73 1.54 -12.78 -2.65
C GLU A 73 1.51 -11.28 -2.26
N LEU A 74 2.35 -10.44 -2.87
CA LEU A 74 2.26 -8.99 -2.69
C LEU A 74 0.94 -8.44 -3.23
N GLY A 75 0.41 -9.05 -4.29
CA GLY A 75 -0.90 -8.77 -4.85
C GLY A 75 -2.02 -9.14 -3.87
N ASP A 76 -1.92 -10.30 -3.21
CA ASP A 76 -2.93 -10.77 -2.27
C ASP A 76 -2.96 -9.94 -0.98
N VAL A 77 -1.79 -9.52 -0.47
CA VAL A 77 -1.74 -8.52 0.63
C VAL A 77 -2.36 -7.19 0.21
N LEU A 78 -2.10 -6.72 -1.02
CA LEU A 78 -2.74 -5.51 -1.54
C LEU A 78 -4.25 -5.68 -1.72
N TYR A 79 -4.70 -6.87 -2.10
CA TYR A 79 -6.13 -7.20 -2.20
C TYR A 79 -6.82 -7.07 -0.85
N GLN A 80 -6.20 -7.52 0.25
CA GLN A 80 -6.75 -7.32 1.60
C GLN A 80 -6.88 -5.83 1.96
N VAL A 81 -5.89 -4.99 1.62
CA VAL A 81 -5.96 -3.53 1.83
C VAL A 81 -7.12 -2.92 1.03
N LEU A 82 -7.27 -3.31 -0.23
CA LEU A 82 -8.37 -2.86 -1.10
C LEU A 82 -9.74 -3.29 -0.54
N PHE A 83 -9.86 -4.53 -0.09
CA PHE A 83 -11.13 -5.07 0.43
C PHE A 83 -11.56 -4.35 1.70
N HIS A 84 -10.66 -4.17 2.67
CA HIS A 84 -10.98 -3.43 3.87
C HIS A 84 -11.30 -1.95 3.59
N SER A 85 -10.65 -1.33 2.60
CA SER A 85 -10.99 0.03 2.16
C SER A 85 -12.40 0.09 1.58
N ALA A 86 -12.78 -0.89 0.76
CA ALA A 86 -14.11 -0.98 0.18
C ALA A 86 -15.21 -1.17 1.24
N LEU A 87 -14.94 -1.94 2.30
CA LEU A 87 -15.87 -2.08 3.43
C LEU A 87 -16.06 -0.78 4.22
N LEU A 88 -14.98 -0.01 4.39
CA LEU A 88 -15.06 1.32 5.01
C LEU A 88 -15.94 2.26 4.19
N ASP A 89 -15.73 2.29 2.87
CA ASP A 89 -16.55 3.09 1.95
C ASP A 89 -18.04 2.73 2.07
N GLU A 90 -18.38 1.44 2.03
CA GLU A 90 -19.75 0.96 2.19
C GLU A 90 -20.38 1.36 3.54
N SER A 91 -19.63 1.22 4.64
CA SER A 91 -20.12 1.57 5.98
C SER A 91 -20.26 3.07 6.20
N GLY A 92 -19.42 3.87 5.53
CA GLY A 92 -19.46 5.34 5.54
C GLY A 92 -20.48 5.94 4.58
N GLY A 93 -20.97 5.15 3.61
CA GLY A 93 -21.84 5.63 2.54
C GLY A 93 -21.10 6.43 1.46
N GLU A 94 -19.81 6.14 1.27
CA GLU A 94 -18.93 6.80 0.30
C GLU A 94 -18.82 5.98 -0.99
N ASP A 95 -18.36 6.64 -2.06
CA ASP A 95 -18.02 5.95 -3.31
C ASP A 95 -16.77 5.08 -3.13
N TYR A 96 -16.75 3.89 -3.77
CA TYR A 96 -15.58 3.01 -3.72
C TYR A 96 -14.31 3.74 -4.17
N GLY A 97 -13.25 3.58 -3.39
CA GLY A 97 -11.94 4.17 -3.64
C GLY A 97 -11.65 5.39 -2.77
N HIS A 98 -12.64 5.96 -2.08
CA HIS A 98 -12.43 7.06 -1.15
C HIS A 98 -11.47 6.67 -0.01
N SER A 99 -11.75 5.58 0.70
CA SER A 99 -10.90 5.11 1.80
C SER A 99 -9.54 4.61 1.31
N LEU A 100 -9.47 3.99 0.12
CA LEU A 100 -8.18 3.60 -0.46
C LEU A 100 -7.33 4.84 -0.80
N GLY A 101 -7.95 5.91 -1.30
CA GLY A 101 -7.30 7.20 -1.52
C GLY A 101 -6.70 7.73 -0.22
N ALA A 102 -7.48 7.73 0.87
CA ALA A 102 -6.99 8.14 2.19
C ALA A 102 -5.83 7.26 2.70
N VAL A 103 -5.84 5.94 2.44
CA VAL A 103 -4.72 5.04 2.75
C VAL A 103 -3.47 5.42 1.96
N ILE A 104 -3.61 5.70 0.66
CA ILE A 104 -2.50 6.09 -0.22
C ILE A 104 -1.93 7.43 0.23
N ASP A 105 -2.76 8.45 0.45
CA ASP A 105 -2.35 9.79 0.89
C ASP A 105 -1.61 9.71 2.24
N GLY A 106 -2.15 8.93 3.18
CA GLY A 106 -1.53 8.69 4.48
C GLY A 106 -0.18 7.97 4.37
N LEU A 107 -0.04 7.03 3.44
CA LEU A 107 1.22 6.35 3.16
C LEU A 107 2.23 7.30 2.52
N GLU A 108 1.84 8.09 1.52
CA GLU A 108 2.72 9.06 0.85
C GLU A 108 3.27 10.09 1.85
N ALA A 109 2.38 10.72 2.63
CA ALA A 109 2.78 11.67 3.66
C ALA A 109 3.75 11.03 4.67
N LYS A 110 3.49 9.78 5.08
CA LYS A 110 4.36 9.03 5.99
C LYS A 110 5.73 8.73 5.38
N LEU A 111 5.79 8.33 4.12
CA LEU A 111 7.04 8.05 3.41
C LEU A 111 7.91 9.31 3.31
N VAL A 112 7.33 10.47 2.98
CA VAL A 112 8.05 11.74 2.93
C VAL A 112 8.50 12.15 4.33
N ARG A 113 7.58 12.17 5.30
CA ARG A 113 7.87 12.62 6.68
C ARG A 113 8.94 11.78 7.38
N ARG A 114 8.92 10.45 7.21
CA ARG A 114 9.85 9.53 7.90
C ARG A 114 11.22 9.42 7.24
N HIS A 115 11.43 10.03 6.08
CA HIS A 115 12.69 9.97 5.35
C HIS A 115 13.16 11.38 4.94
N PRO A 116 13.33 12.31 5.90
CA PRO A 116 13.71 13.68 5.60
C PRO A 116 14.96 13.73 4.73
N PHE A 117 16.03 12.99 5.06
CA PHE A 117 17.26 12.95 4.25
C PHE A 117 17.07 12.52 2.78
N ALA A 118 15.99 11.82 2.43
CA ALA A 118 15.68 11.45 1.06
C ALA A 118 14.86 12.53 0.31
N PHE A 119 14.13 13.39 1.02
CA PHE A 119 13.10 14.27 0.47
C PHE A 119 13.25 15.77 0.84
N ASP A 120 14.01 16.13 1.87
CA ASP A 120 14.37 17.51 2.20
C ASP A 120 15.61 17.97 1.40
N GLY A 121 15.95 19.27 1.44
CA GLY A 121 16.76 20.04 0.47
C GLY A 121 18.19 19.58 0.10
N GLN A 122 18.54 18.30 0.27
CA GLN A 122 19.65 17.57 -0.39
C GLN A 122 19.13 16.43 -1.31
N GLY A 123 17.81 16.24 -1.39
CA GLY A 123 17.10 15.14 -2.06
C GLY A 123 17.08 15.24 -3.60
N ARG A 124 17.36 14.09 -4.24
CA ARG A 124 17.70 13.87 -5.67
C ARG A 124 19.03 14.49 -6.12
N GLY A 125 20.11 14.37 -5.34
CA GLY A 125 21.46 14.66 -5.85
C GLY A 125 22.59 14.84 -4.84
N GLY A 126 22.29 15.00 -3.54
CA GLY A 126 23.29 15.05 -2.47
C GLY A 126 23.87 13.68 -2.09
N PRO A 127 24.99 13.64 -1.35
CA PRO A 127 25.53 12.39 -0.81
C PRO A 127 24.51 11.73 0.14
N MET A 128 24.49 10.39 0.17
CA MET A 128 23.66 9.67 1.15
C MET A 128 24.08 10.04 2.58
N ALA A 129 23.09 10.28 3.43
CA ALA A 129 23.31 10.44 4.87
C ALA A 129 23.92 9.16 5.47
N SER A 130 24.64 9.30 6.58
CA SER A 130 25.19 8.15 7.29
C SER A 130 24.06 7.35 7.98
N LEU A 131 24.28 6.07 8.23
CA LEU A 131 23.31 5.24 8.97
C LEU A 131 23.02 5.80 10.37
N GLU A 132 24.04 6.34 11.05
CA GLU A 132 23.89 6.93 12.38
C GLU A 132 22.95 8.15 12.37
N ASP A 133 23.10 9.02 11.38
CA ASP A 133 22.23 10.19 11.22
C ASP A 133 20.78 9.76 10.92
N VAL A 134 20.61 8.77 10.04
CA VAL A 134 19.28 8.21 9.69
C VAL A 134 18.60 7.60 10.92
N GLU A 135 19.33 6.81 11.72
CA GLU A 135 18.79 6.17 12.92
C GLU A 135 18.45 7.17 14.04
N ALA A 136 19.24 8.23 14.20
CA ALA A 136 18.96 9.29 15.16
C ALA A 136 17.68 10.05 14.80
N GLU A 137 17.54 10.45 13.53
CA GLU A 137 16.37 11.17 13.04
C GLU A 137 15.11 10.30 13.03
N TYR A 138 15.22 9.02 12.64
CA TYR A 138 14.10 8.09 12.69
C TYR A 138 13.55 7.93 14.11
N ARG A 139 14.42 7.81 15.12
CA ARG A 139 14.01 7.76 16.53
C ARG A 139 13.26 9.03 16.95
N ARG A 140 13.78 10.20 16.58
CA ARG A 140 13.13 11.50 16.85
C ARG A 140 11.72 11.56 16.25
N ILE A 141 11.58 11.20 14.98
CA ILE A 141 10.28 11.19 14.28
C ILE A 141 9.31 10.19 14.94
N LYS A 142 9.79 9.00 15.33
CA LYS A 142 8.96 7.99 16.01
C LYS A 142 8.48 8.45 17.39
N ASP A 143 9.31 9.19 18.12
CA ASP A 143 8.92 9.79 19.40
C ASP A 143 7.86 10.88 19.21
N ASP A 144 8.06 11.78 18.23
CA ASP A 144 7.10 12.83 17.90
C ASP A 144 5.73 12.24 17.46
N GLU A 145 5.75 11.17 16.66
CA GLU A 145 4.52 10.47 16.23
C GLU A 145 3.75 9.83 17.38
N ARG A 146 4.45 9.29 18.38
CA ARG A 146 3.81 8.71 19.57
C ARG A 146 3.14 9.78 20.40
N VAL A 147 3.82 10.90 20.64
CA VAL A 147 3.25 12.02 21.40
C VAL A 147 2.00 12.58 20.70
N ALA A 148 2.05 12.75 19.38
CA ALA A 148 0.91 13.24 18.61
C ALA A 148 -0.28 12.26 18.60
N ALA A 149 -0.03 10.95 18.64
CA ALA A 149 -1.07 9.93 18.75
C ALA A 149 -1.74 9.97 20.13
N ASP A 150 -0.94 10.03 21.21
CA ASP A 150 -1.43 10.10 22.59
C ASP A 150 -2.30 11.36 22.81
N GLU A 151 -1.93 12.52 22.25
CA GLU A 151 -2.71 13.77 22.33
C GLU A 151 -4.04 13.73 21.54
N SER A 152 -4.14 12.86 20.53
CA SER A 152 -5.36 12.71 19.72
C SER A 152 -6.37 11.74 20.33
N GLU A 153 -5.93 10.84 21.21
CA GLU A 153 -6.78 9.89 21.94
C GLU A 153 -7.39 10.49 23.21
N GLU A 154 -6.82 11.58 23.74
CA GLU A 154 -7.30 12.30 24.92
C GLU A 154 -8.40 13.36 24.62
N GLN A 155 -8.73 13.61 23.35
CA GLN A 155 -9.72 14.60 22.88
C GLN A 155 -11.02 13.95 22.39
#